data_AF-A0A1I2CPJ1-F1
#
_entry.id   AF-A0A1I2CPJ1-F1
#
_cell.length_a   1.000
_cell.length_b   1.000
_cell.length_c   1.000
_cell.angle_alpha   90.00
_cell.angle_beta   90.00
_cell.angle_gamma   90.00
#
_symmetry.space_group_name_H-M   'P 1'
#
loop_
_entity.id
_entity.type
_entity.pdbx_description
1 polymer ?
#
loop_
_entity_poly.entity_id
_entity_poly.type
_entity_poly.pdbx_seq_one_letter_code
_entity_poly.pdbx_strand_id
1 'polypeptide(L)'
;MPYPTASIRYGRMVLENAYGPETLDLAMPFEVQIWNGTDFELHSDEICWAYNTADAVITDIPPNTSVDANSGTINSGRPAAGAPIRLTAPGEGNTGNVQVEYPVPLYWQSDFDGDGVEENPQATATFGVYRGHDRVIYWQER
;
A
#
# COMPACT_ATOMS: atom_id res chain seq x y z
N MET A 1 -25.08 16.57 -30.54
CA MET A 1 -24.74 16.72 -29.12
C MET A 1 -24.17 15.39 -28.66
N PRO A 2 -22.88 15.29 -28.28
CA PRO A 2 -22.38 14.03 -27.73
C PRO A 2 -22.82 13.93 -26.27
N TYR A 3 -23.43 12.81 -25.91
CA TYR A 3 -23.68 12.47 -24.52
C TYR A 3 -22.34 12.08 -23.87
N PRO A 4 -22.05 12.50 -22.63
CA PRO A 4 -20.90 11.97 -21.92
C PRO A 4 -21.08 10.45 -21.79
N THR A 5 -20.13 9.70 -22.34
CA THR A 5 -20.08 8.26 -22.19
C THR A 5 -19.55 7.95 -20.79
N ALA A 6 -20.40 7.42 -19.92
CA ALA A 6 -19.95 6.87 -18.65
C ALA A 6 -19.39 5.46 -18.86
N SER A 7 -18.16 5.20 -18.40
CA SER A 7 -17.58 3.85 -18.34
C SER A 7 -17.42 3.45 -16.89
N ILE A 8 -17.98 2.30 -16.51
CA ILE A 8 -17.69 1.66 -15.22
C ILE A 8 -16.48 0.77 -15.42
N ARG A 9 -15.49 0.90 -14.53
CA ARG A 9 -14.29 0.08 -14.51
C ARG A 9 -14.11 -0.47 -13.10
N TYR A 10 -13.57 -1.68 -13.01
CA TYR A 10 -13.23 -2.29 -11.74
C TYR A 10 -11.83 -1.83 -11.33
N GLY A 11 -11.68 -1.49 -10.05
CA GLY A 11 -10.43 -1.01 -9.49
C GLY A 11 -10.19 -1.63 -8.13
N ARG A 12 -8.94 -1.56 -7.67
CA ARG A 12 -8.52 -2.03 -6.35
C ARG A 12 -7.44 -1.12 -5.77
N MET A 13 -7.36 -1.00 -4.46
CA MET A 13 -6.16 -0.50 -3.80
C MET A 13 -5.26 -1.69 -3.48
N VAL A 14 -3.94 -1.53 -3.58
CA VAL A 14 -2.97 -2.55 -3.19
C VAL A 14 -1.96 -1.96 -2.22
N LEU A 15 -1.53 -2.77 -1.24
CA LEU A 15 -0.39 -2.46 -0.37
C LEU A 15 0.78 -3.36 -0.75
N GLU A 16 2.00 -2.84 -0.64
CA GLU A 16 3.23 -3.60 -0.87
C GLU A 16 3.88 -4.01 0.45
N ASN A 17 4.41 -5.24 0.51
CA ASN A 17 5.14 -5.70 1.69
C ASN A 17 6.35 -4.81 2.00
N ALA A 18 6.58 -4.56 3.28
CA ALA A 18 7.71 -3.77 3.76
C ALA A 18 8.67 -4.65 4.57
N TYR A 19 9.97 -4.40 4.48
CA TYR A 19 10.95 -5.22 5.20
C TYR A 19 12.24 -4.44 5.47
N GLY A 20 12.81 -4.66 6.65
CA GLY A 20 14.06 -4.01 7.05
C GLY A 20 14.49 -4.33 8.48
N PRO A 21 15.54 -3.64 8.97
CA PRO A 21 15.98 -3.81 10.35
C PRO A 21 14.95 -3.23 11.32
N GLU A 22 14.86 -3.83 12.49
CA GLU A 22 13.98 -3.42 13.60
C GLU A 22 14.31 -2.04 14.18
N THR A 23 15.44 -1.46 13.79
CA THR A 23 15.93 -0.14 14.22
C THR A 23 15.59 1.00 13.25
N LEU A 24 14.96 0.70 12.11
CA LEU A 24 14.52 1.69 11.13
C LEU A 24 13.03 1.58 10.85
N ASP A 25 12.43 2.72 10.58
CA ASP A 25 11.03 2.78 10.17
C ASP A 25 10.87 2.15 8.79
N LEU A 26 9.75 1.44 8.58
CA LEU A 26 9.45 0.80 7.31
C LEU A 26 8.44 1.62 6.52
N ALA A 27 8.77 1.88 5.25
CA ALA A 27 7.83 2.44 4.29
C ALA A 27 7.08 1.28 3.61
N MET A 28 5.76 1.33 3.67
CA MET A 28 4.81 0.43 3.03
C MET A 28 4.08 1.20 1.92
N PRO A 29 4.54 1.07 0.66
CA PRO A 29 3.88 1.67 -0.48
C PRO A 29 2.45 1.16 -0.63
N PHE A 30 1.59 2.02 -1.17
CA PHE A 30 0.26 1.62 -1.61
C PHE A 30 -0.08 2.40 -2.88
N GLU A 31 -0.89 1.78 -3.73
CA GLU A 31 -1.34 2.40 -4.96
C GLU A 31 -2.75 1.92 -5.32
N VAL A 32 -3.37 2.66 -6.22
CA VAL A 32 -4.69 2.38 -6.75
C VAL A 32 -4.52 1.88 -8.17
N GLN A 33 -5.10 0.71 -8.45
CA GLN A 33 -5.02 0.02 -9.73
C GLN A 33 -6.40 -0.08 -10.38
N ILE A 34 -6.41 -0.19 -11.71
CA ILE A 34 -7.60 -0.32 -12.52
C ILE A 34 -7.45 -1.48 -13.50
N TRP A 35 -8.53 -2.23 -13.71
CA TRP A 35 -8.54 -3.33 -14.66
C TRP A 35 -8.61 -2.80 -16.10
N ASN A 36 -7.67 -3.22 -16.95
CA ASN A 36 -7.63 -2.84 -18.37
C ASN A 36 -8.27 -3.88 -19.31
N GLY A 37 -8.74 -5.01 -18.78
CA GLY A 37 -9.27 -6.13 -19.55
C GLY A 37 -8.39 -7.38 -19.52
N THR A 38 -7.11 -7.24 -19.19
CA THR A 38 -6.13 -8.34 -19.11
C THR A 38 -5.39 -8.36 -17.78
N ASP A 39 -5.00 -7.19 -17.27
CA ASP A 39 -4.27 -7.04 -16.03
C ASP A 39 -4.74 -5.79 -15.26
N PHE A 40 -4.34 -5.71 -13.99
CA PHE A 40 -4.42 -4.48 -13.23
C PHE A 40 -3.22 -3.59 -13.54
N GLU A 41 -3.49 -2.35 -13.92
CA GLU A 41 -2.49 -1.32 -14.14
C GLU A 41 -2.71 -0.15 -13.19
N LEU A 42 -1.71 0.71 -13.04
CA LEU A 42 -1.82 1.92 -12.22
C LEU A 42 -2.99 2.79 -12.71
N HIS A 43 -3.89 3.19 -11.81
CA HIS A 43 -5.01 4.07 -12.16
C HIS A 43 -4.55 5.53 -12.22
N SER A 44 -3.85 5.90 -13.29
CA SER A 44 -3.25 7.24 -13.47
C SER A 44 -4.26 8.39 -13.54
N ASP A 45 -5.55 8.09 -13.72
CA ASP A 45 -6.62 9.09 -13.73
C ASP A 45 -7.21 9.32 -12.32
N GLU A 46 -6.80 8.54 -11.31
CA GLU A 46 -7.21 8.75 -9.93
C GLU A 46 -6.51 9.97 -9.34
N ILE A 47 -7.30 10.99 -8.99
CA ILE A 47 -6.80 12.28 -8.50
C ILE A 47 -7.63 12.83 -7.33
N CYS A 48 -8.63 12.10 -6.83
CA CYS A 48 -9.63 12.66 -5.93
C CYS A 48 -9.84 11.88 -4.64
N TRP A 49 -9.44 10.61 -4.58
CA TRP A 49 -9.59 9.81 -3.38
C TRP A 49 -8.65 10.31 -2.27
N ALA A 50 -9.23 10.70 -1.14
CA ALA A 50 -8.50 11.14 0.04
C ALA A 50 -8.14 9.95 0.92
N TYR A 51 -6.90 9.91 1.39
CA TYR A 51 -6.39 8.87 2.28
C TYR A 51 -5.95 9.45 3.62
N ASN A 52 -5.97 8.61 4.65
CA ASN A 52 -5.43 8.87 5.96
C ASN A 52 -4.74 7.60 6.47
N THR A 53 -3.41 7.60 6.54
CA THR A 53 -2.64 6.42 6.96
C THR A 53 -2.96 5.99 8.38
N ALA A 54 -3.49 6.88 9.23
CA ALA A 54 -3.92 6.54 10.58
C ALA A 54 -5.12 5.59 10.62
N ASP A 55 -5.82 5.39 9.49
CA ASP A 55 -6.93 4.43 9.39
C ASP A 55 -6.42 2.98 9.26
N ALA A 56 -5.14 2.78 8.96
CA ALA A 56 -4.55 1.44 8.86
C ALA A 56 -4.55 0.71 10.21
N VAL A 57 -4.87 -0.57 10.18
CA VAL A 57 -5.00 -1.45 11.34
C VAL A 57 -3.88 -2.48 11.33
N ILE A 58 -3.22 -2.66 12.48
CA ILE A 58 -2.19 -3.68 12.69
C ILE A 58 -2.80 -4.82 13.51
N THR A 59 -2.72 -6.06 13.03
CA THR A 59 -3.42 -7.21 13.64
C THR A 59 -2.48 -8.29 14.19
N ASP A 60 -1.37 -8.59 13.52
CA ASP A 60 -0.44 -9.67 13.91
C ASP A 60 0.78 -9.16 14.69
N ILE A 61 0.60 -8.85 15.98
CA ILE A 61 1.70 -8.44 16.89
C ILE A 61 2.26 -9.64 17.67
N PRO A 62 3.56 -9.67 18.08
CA PRO A 62 4.63 -8.65 17.98
C PRO A 62 5.44 -8.69 16.66
N PRO A 63 6.26 -7.65 16.36
CA PRO A 63 6.73 -6.57 17.23
C PRO A 63 5.77 -5.38 17.39
N ASN A 64 5.95 -4.60 18.48
CA ASN A 64 5.17 -3.39 18.72
C ASN A 64 5.60 -2.28 17.76
N THR A 65 4.77 -1.99 16.78
CA THR A 65 4.92 -0.86 15.85
C THR A 65 3.64 -0.02 15.85
N SER A 66 3.73 1.20 15.35
CA SER A 66 2.60 2.09 15.09
C SER A 66 2.71 2.67 13.70
N VAL A 67 1.58 3.15 13.17
CA VAL A 67 1.54 3.88 11.91
C VAL A 67 1.74 5.37 12.18
N ASP A 68 2.70 5.99 11.50
CA ASP A 68 2.82 7.44 11.48
C ASP A 68 1.64 8.02 10.70
N ALA A 69 0.85 8.88 11.36
CA ALA A 69 -0.32 9.50 10.75
C ALA A 69 0.10 10.52 9.68
N ASN A 70 -0.45 10.33 8.48
CA ASN A 70 -0.30 11.23 7.35
C ASN A 70 -1.58 11.16 6.51
N SER A 71 -1.94 12.26 5.86
CA SER A 71 -3.12 12.30 5.01
C SER A 71 -2.84 13.08 3.73
N GLY A 72 -3.64 12.81 2.72
CA GLY A 72 -3.48 13.43 1.43
C GLY A 72 -4.55 12.99 0.46
N THR A 73 -4.31 13.29 -0.81
CA THR A 73 -5.15 12.86 -1.92
C THR A 73 -4.28 12.08 -2.88
N ILE A 74 -4.80 10.97 -3.38
CA ILE A 74 -4.15 10.24 -4.46
C ILE A 74 -4.00 11.17 -5.65
N ASN A 75 -2.84 11.10 -6.30
CA ASN A 75 -2.57 11.76 -7.56
C ASN A 75 -1.92 10.75 -8.49
N SER A 76 -2.54 10.54 -9.65
CA SER A 76 -2.08 9.56 -10.63
C SER A 76 -1.97 8.14 -10.05
N GLY A 77 -2.94 7.75 -9.23
CA GLY A 77 -3.03 6.41 -8.63
C GLY A 77 -2.10 6.18 -7.43
N ARG A 78 -1.31 7.17 -6.99
CA ARG A 78 -0.40 7.04 -5.83
C ARG A 78 -0.56 8.17 -4.82
N PRO A 79 -0.20 7.96 -3.54
CA PRO A 79 0.00 9.06 -2.61
C PRO A 79 1.16 9.96 -3.08
N ALA A 80 1.26 11.16 -2.50
CA ALA A 80 2.39 12.06 -2.78
C ALA A 80 3.73 11.36 -2.51
N ALA A 81 4.78 11.74 -3.24
CA ALA A 81 6.12 11.19 -3.03
C ALA A 81 6.54 11.36 -1.56
N GLY A 82 6.94 10.25 -0.92
CA GLY A 82 7.31 10.24 0.50
C GLY A 82 6.12 10.16 1.47
N ALA A 83 4.90 9.88 1.00
CA ALA A 83 3.72 9.63 1.83
C ALA A 83 3.20 8.17 1.82
N PRO A 84 4.06 7.13 1.93
CA PRO A 84 3.59 5.77 2.13
C PRO A 84 2.95 5.61 3.53
N ILE A 85 2.34 4.45 3.78
CA ILE A 85 2.09 4.02 5.16
C ILE A 85 3.46 3.80 5.81
N ARG A 86 3.72 4.45 6.93
CA ARG A 86 5.02 4.40 7.58
C ARG A 86 4.88 3.76 8.95
N LEU A 87 5.62 2.68 9.16
CA LEU A 87 5.62 1.92 10.41
C LEU A 87 6.84 2.30 11.23
N THR A 88 6.62 2.71 12.48
CA THR A 88 7.69 3.10 13.41
C THR A 88 8.58 1.90 13.76
N ALA A 89 9.89 2.11 13.80
CA ALA A 89 10.85 1.11 14.24
C ALA A 89 10.47 0.56 15.64
N PRO A 90 10.28 -0.76 15.78
CA PRO A 90 9.95 -1.35 17.09
C PRO A 90 11.14 -1.34 18.06
N GLY A 91 12.36 -1.09 17.59
CA GLY A 91 13.59 -1.01 18.39
C GLY A 91 14.42 -2.29 18.35
N GLU A 92 15.70 -2.18 18.75
CA GLU A 92 16.68 -3.26 18.72
C GLU A 92 16.19 -4.52 19.45
N GLY A 93 16.33 -5.68 18.80
CA GLY A 93 15.88 -6.97 19.34
C GLY A 93 14.39 -7.26 19.16
N ASN A 94 13.58 -6.32 18.66
CA ASN A 94 12.15 -6.52 18.39
C ASN A 94 11.90 -6.90 16.93
N THR A 95 12.28 -8.13 16.58
CA THR A 95 12.11 -8.69 15.23
C THR A 95 10.78 -9.44 15.09
N GLY A 96 10.26 -9.54 13.87
CA GLY A 96 9.07 -10.34 13.56
C GLY A 96 8.25 -9.72 12.44
N ASN A 97 7.06 -10.28 12.23
CA ASN A 97 6.16 -9.85 11.16
C ASN A 97 4.90 -9.25 11.78
N VAL A 98 4.39 -8.18 11.17
CA VAL A 98 3.05 -7.67 11.43
C VAL A 98 2.24 -7.62 10.13
N GLN A 99 0.94 -7.88 10.23
CA GLN A 99 -0.01 -7.60 9.16
C GLN A 99 -0.56 -6.19 9.30
N VAL A 100 -0.65 -5.49 8.18
CA VAL A 100 -1.26 -4.17 8.05
C VAL A 100 -2.43 -4.28 7.09
N GLU A 101 -3.62 -3.95 7.56
CA GLU A 101 -4.83 -3.81 6.74
C GLU A 101 -5.15 -2.33 6.60
N TYR A 102 -5.50 -1.88 5.38
CA TYR A 102 -5.98 -0.52 5.16
C TYR A 102 -7.47 -0.53 4.76
N PRO A 103 -8.38 0.07 5.53
CA PRO A 103 -9.80 0.08 5.20
C PRO A 103 -10.08 0.92 3.97
N VAL A 104 -10.75 0.33 2.97
CA VAL A 104 -11.14 1.02 1.74
C VAL A 104 -12.63 0.85 1.44
N PRO A 105 -13.23 1.76 0.65
CA PRO A 105 -14.58 1.55 0.10
C PRO A 105 -14.68 0.25 -0.70
N LEU A 106 -15.88 -0.33 -0.79
CA LEU A 106 -16.13 -1.60 -1.51
C LEU A 106 -15.60 -1.61 -2.96
N TYR A 107 -15.59 -0.46 -3.64
CA TYR A 107 -15.10 -0.36 -5.03
C TYR A 107 -13.57 -0.34 -5.15
N TRP A 108 -12.84 -0.38 -4.04
CA TRP A 108 -11.39 -0.53 -3.96
C TRP A 108 -10.96 -1.83 -3.29
N GLN A 109 -11.91 -2.65 -2.82
CA GLN A 109 -11.64 -3.99 -2.30
C GLN A 109 -11.33 -4.95 -3.45
N SER A 110 -10.62 -6.04 -3.13
CA SER A 110 -10.30 -7.11 -4.08
C SER A 110 -10.27 -8.45 -3.36
N ASP A 111 -10.56 -9.52 -4.09
CA ASP A 111 -10.29 -10.90 -3.67
C ASP A 111 -8.78 -11.19 -3.83
N PHE A 112 -8.02 -10.97 -2.76
CA PHE A 112 -6.56 -11.08 -2.80
C PHE A 112 -6.06 -12.52 -2.66
N ASP A 113 -6.84 -13.40 -2.03
CA ASP A 113 -6.46 -14.79 -1.76
C ASP A 113 -7.16 -15.81 -2.66
N GLY A 114 -8.13 -15.36 -3.46
CA GLY A 114 -8.88 -16.16 -4.42
C GLY A 114 -10.01 -16.97 -3.80
N ASP A 115 -10.50 -16.62 -2.61
CA ASP A 115 -11.56 -17.34 -1.91
C ASP A 115 -12.98 -16.93 -2.36
N GLY A 116 -13.09 -15.88 -3.18
CA GLY A 116 -14.34 -15.34 -3.70
C GLY A 116 -14.98 -14.26 -2.81
N VAL A 117 -14.27 -13.77 -1.79
CA VAL A 117 -14.67 -12.65 -0.93
C VAL A 117 -13.79 -11.45 -1.23
N GLU A 118 -14.39 -10.27 -1.38
CA GLU A 118 -13.65 -9.03 -1.57
C GLU A 118 -13.21 -8.48 -0.20
N GLU A 119 -11.92 -8.19 -0.04
CA GLU A 119 -11.40 -7.67 1.23
C GLU A 119 -10.69 -6.32 1.09
N ASN A 120 -10.44 -5.72 2.25
CA ASN A 120 -9.50 -4.62 2.37
C ASN A 120 -8.10 -5.09 1.96
N PRO A 121 -7.29 -4.22 1.33
CA PRO A 121 -5.92 -4.57 1.02
C PRO A 121 -5.10 -4.78 2.29
N GLN A 122 -4.32 -5.85 2.27
CA GLN A 122 -3.42 -6.24 3.36
C GLN A 122 -1.98 -6.38 2.86
N ALA A 123 -1.01 -6.10 3.74
CA ALA A 123 0.40 -6.35 3.48
C ALA A 123 1.16 -6.69 4.77
N THR A 124 2.26 -7.42 4.58
CA THR A 124 3.16 -7.82 5.66
C THR A 124 4.31 -6.83 5.81
N ALA A 125 4.57 -6.41 7.04
CA ALA A 125 5.81 -5.73 7.41
C ALA A 125 6.71 -6.65 8.24
N THR A 126 7.96 -6.83 7.80
CA THR A 126 8.93 -7.69 8.46
C THR A 126 10.09 -6.88 9.03
N PHE A 127 10.24 -6.90 10.36
CA PHE A 127 11.34 -6.30 11.09
C PHE A 127 12.39 -7.35 11.47
N GLY A 128 13.67 -6.98 11.40
CA GLY A 128 14.80 -7.86 11.71
C GLY A 128 15.52 -8.43 10.49
N VAL A 129 15.20 -7.95 9.29
CA VAL A 129 15.90 -8.35 8.06
C VAL A 129 16.96 -7.30 7.72
N TYR A 130 18.23 -7.65 7.92
CA TYR A 130 19.35 -6.80 7.51
C TYR A 130 19.57 -6.88 6.00
N ARG A 131 19.39 -5.77 5.28
CA ARG A 131 19.98 -5.63 3.94
C ARG A 131 21.48 -5.37 4.10
N GLY A 132 22.28 -6.43 4.02
CA GLY A 132 23.69 -6.26 3.70
C GLY A 132 23.82 -5.59 2.34
N HIS A 133 24.26 -4.33 2.31
CA HIS A 133 24.55 -3.52 1.12
C HIS A 133 23.40 -3.31 0.11
N ASP A 134 22.82 -2.11 0.13
CA ASP A 134 21.89 -1.62 -0.87
C ASP A 134 22.65 -1.27 -2.16
N ARG A 135 22.58 -2.12 -3.19
CA ARG A 135 22.99 -1.74 -4.56
C ARG A 135 21.74 -1.36 -5.34
N VAL A 136 21.37 -0.08 -5.24
CA VAL A 136 20.37 0.54 -6.12
C VAL A 136 20.89 0.48 -7.55
N ILE A 137 20.26 -0.34 -8.41
CA ILE A 137 20.45 -0.26 -9.86
C ILE A 137 19.27 0.54 -10.41
N TYR A 138 19.52 1.80 -10.73
CA TYR A 138 18.61 2.61 -11.55
C TYR A 138 18.64 2.07 -12.98
N TRP A 139 17.50 1.61 -13.50
CA TRP A 139 17.30 1.46 -14.94
C TRP A 139 16.56 2.71 -15.43
N GLN A 140 17.22 3.52 -16.27
CA GLN A 140 16.55 4.49 -17.13
C GLN A 140 16.04 3.75 -18.36
N GLU A 141 14.75 3.88 -18.65
CA GLU A 141 14.15 3.47 -19.92
C GLU A 141 14.49 4.48 -21.02
N ARG A 142 14.56 4.00 -22.26
CA ARG A 142 15.04 4.71 -23.46
C ARG A 142 13.91 5.36 -24.24
#